data_AF-A0A6G3XVL1-F1
#
_entry.id   AF-A0A6G3XVL1-F1
#
_cell.length_a   1.000
_cell.length_b   1.000
_cell.length_c   1.000
_cell.angle_alpha   90.00
_cell.angle_beta   90.00
_cell.angle_gamma   90.00
#
_symmetry.space_group_name_H-M   'P 1'
#
loop_
_entity.id
_entity.type
_entity.pdbx_description
1 polymer ?
#
loop_
_entity_poly.entity_id
_entity_poly.type
_entity_poly.pdbx_seq_one_letter_code
_entity_poly.pdbx_strand_id
1 'polypeptide(L)'
;MAPGHVAYGLAAQYGLRISAETVIAWERGLATPGERELTALAGVLWCAPGELLAAAATLREHRMTRELSVDDLARQVGMSGASYLRMEESGRWRGTEKQSAALCRALDLTAAQFLTATGRDEELAELLSSAVTTRWQAYVRPVAKIV
;
A
#
# COMPACT_ATOMS: atom_id res chain seq x y z
N MET A 1 24.97 0.36 6.17
CA MET A 1 25.26 -1.00 6.66
C MET A 1 25.47 -1.88 5.43
N ALA A 2 26.40 -2.84 5.41
CA ALA A 2 26.62 -3.67 4.21
C ALA A 2 25.46 -4.68 4.02
N PRO A 3 24.97 -4.94 2.79
CA PRO A 3 23.86 -5.87 2.54
C PRO A 3 24.09 -7.29 3.10
N GLY A 4 25.34 -7.75 3.14
CA GLY A 4 25.71 -9.03 3.76
C GLY A 4 25.48 -9.08 5.28
N HIS A 5 25.68 -7.97 5.99
CA HIS A 5 25.39 -7.90 7.43
C HIS A 5 23.89 -7.90 7.71
N VAL A 6 23.10 -7.26 6.84
CA VAL A 6 21.63 -7.26 6.92
C VAL A 6 21.09 -8.68 6.70
N ALA A 7 21.54 -9.36 5.64
CA ALA A 7 21.20 -10.75 5.35
C ALA A 7 21.54 -11.69 6.51
N TYR A 8 22.72 -11.51 7.13
CA TYR A 8 23.10 -12.26 8.32
C TYR A 8 22.18 -11.97 9.52
N GLY A 9 21.86 -10.71 9.78
CA GLY A 9 20.94 -10.31 10.86
C GLY A 9 19.53 -10.90 10.71
N LEU A 10 19.00 -10.91 9.48
CA LEU A 10 17.71 -11.52 9.15
C LEU A 10 17.69 -13.03 9.44
N ALA A 11 18.77 -13.73 9.10
CA ALA A 11 18.90 -15.16 9.36
C ALA A 11 19.08 -15.45 10.86
N ALA A 12 19.94 -14.69 11.55
CA ALA A 12 20.31 -14.94 12.94
C ALA A 12 19.19 -14.58 13.94
N GLN A 13 18.47 -13.48 13.71
CA GLN A 13 17.47 -12.96 14.65
C GLN A 13 16.05 -13.40 14.32
N TYR A 14 15.73 -13.54 13.02
CA TYR A 14 14.37 -13.79 12.55
C TYR A 14 14.22 -15.13 11.80
N GLY A 15 15.31 -15.88 11.61
CA GLY A 15 15.31 -17.17 10.91
C GLY A 15 15.06 -17.05 9.40
N LEU A 16 15.10 -15.83 8.84
CA LEU A 16 14.84 -15.57 7.42
C LEU A 16 16.13 -15.71 6.62
N ARG A 17 16.25 -16.80 5.87
CA ARG A 17 17.41 -17.05 5.00
C ARG A 17 17.28 -16.29 3.68
N ILE A 18 17.75 -15.06 3.68
CA ILE A 18 17.74 -14.15 2.53
C ILE A 18 19.17 -13.87 2.08
N SER A 19 19.42 -13.84 0.77
CA SER A 19 20.76 -13.58 0.25
C SER A 19 21.08 -12.09 0.25
N ALA A 20 22.38 -11.73 0.29
CA ALA A 20 22.80 -10.34 0.15
C ALA A 20 22.39 -9.75 -1.22
N GLU A 21 22.27 -10.58 -2.26
CA GLU A 21 21.80 -10.18 -3.58
C GLU A 21 20.33 -9.76 -3.56
N THR A 22 19.47 -10.47 -2.82
CA THR A 22 18.07 -10.08 -2.63
C THR A 22 17.95 -8.75 -1.89
N VAL A 23 18.79 -8.52 -0.88
CA VAL A 23 18.85 -7.22 -0.17
C VAL A 23 19.27 -6.10 -1.12
N ILE A 24 20.26 -6.34 -1.99
CA ILE A 24 20.68 -5.37 -3.02
C ILE A 24 19.56 -5.12 -4.04
N ALA A 25 18.79 -6.16 -4.41
CA ALA A 25 17.65 -6.00 -5.30
C ALA A 25 16.56 -5.11 -4.68
N TRP A 26 16.31 -5.23 -3.37
CA TRP A 26 15.40 -4.34 -2.64
C TRP A 26 15.92 -2.91 -2.59
N GLU A 27 17.21 -2.70 -2.25
CA GLU A 27 17.82 -1.36 -2.24
C GLU A 27 17.76 -0.66 -3.60
N ARG A 28 17.78 -1.43 -4.70
CA ARG A 28 17.67 -0.92 -6.08
C ARG A 28 16.23 -0.83 -6.59
N GLY A 29 15.24 -1.21 -5.80
CA GLY A 29 13.84 -1.26 -6.21
C GLY A 29 13.54 -2.31 -7.30
N LEU A 30 14.41 -3.29 -7.50
CA LEU A 30 14.25 -4.39 -8.46
C LEU A 30 13.34 -5.50 -7.93
N ALA A 31 13.13 -5.54 -6.62
CA ALA A 31 12.20 -6.44 -5.93
C ALA A 31 11.59 -5.72 -4.74
N THR A 32 10.43 -6.19 -4.26
CA THR A 32 9.74 -5.65 -3.08
C THR A 32 9.71 -6.70 -1.98
N PRO A 33 10.16 -6.39 -0.74
CA PRO A 33 10.07 -7.34 0.37
C PRO A 33 8.61 -7.64 0.73
N GLY A 34 8.37 -8.87 1.16
CA GLY A 34 7.11 -9.28 1.76
C GLY A 34 6.87 -8.66 3.14
N GLU A 35 5.72 -8.94 3.75
CA GLU A 35 5.32 -8.29 5.01
C GLU A 35 6.23 -8.65 6.17
N ARG A 36 6.44 -9.96 6.35
CA ARG A 36 7.35 -10.51 7.35
C ARG A 36 8.81 -10.07 7.14
N GLU A 37 9.21 -9.88 5.88
CA GLU A 37 10.56 -9.47 5.51
C GLU A 37 10.79 -7.99 5.83
N LEU A 38 9.82 -7.12 5.56
CA LEU A 38 9.91 -5.70 5.91
C LEU A 38 9.96 -5.50 7.42
N THR A 39 9.12 -6.20 8.20
CA THR A 39 9.17 -6.12 9.67
C THR A 39 10.52 -6.60 10.22
N ALA A 40 11.07 -7.67 9.66
CA ALA A 40 12.38 -8.17 10.07
C ALA A 40 13.52 -7.21 9.66
N LEU A 41 13.46 -6.62 8.46
CA LEU A 41 14.40 -5.60 8.02
C LEU A 41 14.37 -4.38 8.94
N ALA A 42 13.18 -3.89 9.27
CA ALA A 42 12.99 -2.78 10.20
C ALA A 42 13.64 -3.06 11.56
N GLY A 43 13.44 -4.27 12.10
CA GLY A 43 14.08 -4.73 13.32
C GLY A 43 15.61 -4.80 13.25
N VAL A 44 16.18 -5.33 12.17
CA VAL A 44 17.64 -5.40 11.96
C VAL A 44 18.26 -4.02 11.77
N LEU A 45 17.54 -3.10 11.14
CA LEU A 45 18.00 -1.74 10.86
C LEU A 45 17.66 -0.75 12.00
N TRP A 46 16.97 -1.19 13.05
CA TRP A 46 16.46 -0.37 14.15
C TRP A 46 15.67 0.86 13.68
N CYS A 47 14.81 0.66 12.69
CA CYS A 47 13.92 1.69 12.12
C CYS A 47 12.47 1.17 12.10
N ALA A 48 11.51 2.07 11.88
CA ALA A 48 10.12 1.65 11.67
C ALA A 48 9.94 1.10 10.24
N PRO A 49 9.06 0.10 10.00
CA PRO A 49 8.80 -0.41 8.66
C PRO A 49 8.42 0.67 7.64
N GLY A 50 7.70 1.71 8.10
CA GLY A 50 7.34 2.86 7.28
C GLY A 50 8.54 3.72 6.83
N GLU A 51 9.64 3.75 7.58
CA GLU A 51 10.85 4.49 7.20
C GLU A 51 11.61 3.83 6.05
N LEU A 52 11.37 2.53 5.81
CA LEU A 52 11.89 1.79 4.67
C LEU A 52 11.05 1.97 3.40
N LEU A 53 9.83 2.51 3.53
CA LEU A 53 8.92 2.77 2.42
C LEU A 53 9.00 4.27 2.07
N ALA A 54 9.86 4.61 1.10
CA ALA A 54 10.15 6.01 0.72
C ALA A 54 8.89 6.84 0.35
N ALA A 55 7.87 6.18 -0.22
CA ALA A 55 6.50 6.66 -0.30
C ALA A 55 5.59 5.44 -0.53
N ALA A 56 4.72 5.13 0.42
CA ALA A 56 3.72 4.08 0.22
C ALA A 56 2.83 4.46 -0.97
N ALA A 57 2.83 3.63 -2.01
CA ALA A 57 2.07 3.81 -3.23
C ALA A 57 0.96 2.78 -3.36
N THR A 58 1.01 1.68 -2.60
CA THR A 58 0.01 0.61 -2.61
C THR A 58 -0.74 0.52 -1.27
N LEU A 59 -1.96 -0.03 -1.30
CA LEU A 59 -2.74 -0.30 -0.07
C LEU A 59 -1.95 -1.14 0.93
N ARG A 60 -1.19 -2.10 0.44
CA ARG A 60 -0.31 -2.95 1.23
C ARG A 60 0.74 -2.13 1.98
N GLU A 61 1.45 -1.26 1.28
CA GLU A 61 2.52 -0.44 1.86
C GLU A 61 1.96 0.54 2.90
N HIS A 62 0.80 1.14 2.63
CA HIS A 62 0.11 2.00 3.60
C HIS A 62 -0.30 1.21 4.85
N ARG A 63 -0.84 -0.01 4.68
CA ARG A 63 -1.16 -0.91 5.78
C ARG A 63 0.08 -1.29 6.60
N MET A 64 1.19 -1.58 5.92
CA MET A 64 2.45 -1.95 6.56
C MET A 64 3.10 -0.78 7.32
N THR A 65 2.96 0.45 6.81
CA THR A 65 3.40 1.67 7.50
C THR A 65 2.66 1.88 8.82
N ARG A 66 1.41 1.41 8.89
CA ARG A 66 0.56 1.47 10.09
C ARG A 66 0.63 0.19 10.94
N GLU A 67 1.45 -0.79 10.55
CA GLU A 67 1.60 -2.09 11.23
C GLU A 67 0.27 -2.84 11.45
N LEU A 68 -0.69 -2.63 10.54
CA LEU A 68 -2.00 -3.25 10.63
C LEU A 68 -2.01 -4.62 9.94
N SER A 69 -2.57 -5.63 10.61
CA SER A 69 -2.83 -6.91 9.96
C SER A 69 -3.98 -6.79 8.95
N VAL A 70 -4.01 -7.70 7.97
CA VAL A 70 -5.10 -7.80 6.98
C VAL A 70 -6.46 -7.94 7.69
N ASP A 71 -6.55 -8.78 8.71
CA ASP A 71 -7.80 -9.02 9.42
C ASP A 71 -8.24 -7.83 10.28
N ASP A 72 -7.31 -7.09 10.88
CA ASP A 72 -7.64 -5.91 11.67
C ASP A 72 -8.16 -4.78 10.79
N LEU A 73 -7.51 -4.54 9.65
CA LEU A 73 -7.96 -3.54 8.70
C LEU A 73 -9.30 -3.94 8.07
N ALA A 74 -9.47 -5.20 7.67
CA ALA A 74 -10.73 -5.68 7.12
C ALA A 74 -11.88 -5.51 8.13
N ARG A 75 -11.64 -5.75 9.42
CA ARG A 75 -12.62 -5.55 10.50
C ARG A 75 -12.98 -4.07 10.67
N GLN A 76 -12.00 -3.17 10.63
CA GLN A 76 -12.24 -1.72 10.71
C GLN A 76 -13.02 -1.19 9.50
N VAL A 77 -12.75 -1.73 8.31
CA VAL A 77 -13.46 -1.38 7.08
C VAL A 77 -14.88 -1.99 7.03
N GLY A 78 -15.10 -3.09 7.75
CA GLY A 78 -16.37 -3.83 7.74
C GLY A 78 -16.50 -4.77 6.54
N MET A 79 -15.43 -5.50 6.23
CA MET A 79 -15.41 -6.57 5.23
C MET A 79 -14.63 -7.79 5.72
N SER A 80 -14.69 -8.90 4.98
CA SER A 80 -13.89 -10.09 5.30
C SER A 80 -12.43 -9.92 4.90
N GLY A 81 -11.50 -10.46 5.68
CA GLY A 81 -10.06 -10.45 5.39
C GLY A 81 -9.74 -10.99 4.00
N ALA A 82 -10.39 -12.08 3.58
CA ALA A 82 -10.22 -12.65 2.24
C ALA A 82 -10.73 -11.74 1.10
N SER A 83 -11.74 -10.91 1.35
CA SER A 83 -12.21 -9.93 0.35
C SER A 83 -11.24 -8.75 0.26
N TYR A 84 -10.75 -8.28 1.40
CA TYR A 84 -9.73 -7.24 1.47
C TYR A 84 -8.44 -7.69 0.79
N LEU A 85 -7.93 -8.88 1.13
CA LEU A 85 -6.69 -9.42 0.57
C LEU A 85 -6.74 -9.51 -0.96
N ARG A 86 -7.86 -9.97 -1.53
CA ARG A 86 -8.04 -10.00 -2.99
C ARG A 86 -7.99 -8.61 -3.62
N MET A 87 -8.50 -7.57 -2.94
CA MET A 87 -8.42 -6.19 -3.43
C MET A 87 -6.99 -5.65 -3.33
N GLU A 88 -6.30 -5.95 -2.23
CA GLU A 88 -4.89 -5.59 -2.03
C GLU A 88 -3.99 -6.26 -3.09
N GLU A 89 -4.16 -7.56 -3.36
CA GLU A 89 -3.40 -8.31 -4.36
C GLU A 89 -3.70 -7.89 -5.81
N SER A 90 -4.96 -7.55 -6.10
CA SER A 90 -5.34 -7.09 -7.44
C SER A 90 -5.02 -5.62 -7.69
N GLY A 91 -4.61 -4.87 -6.66
CA GLY A 91 -4.39 -3.42 -6.73
C GLY A 91 -5.63 -2.61 -7.08
N ARG A 92 -6.83 -3.23 -7.04
CA ARG A 92 -8.10 -2.60 -7.42
C ARG A 92 -9.08 -2.64 -6.27
N TRP A 93 -9.43 -1.46 -5.77
CA TRP A 93 -10.44 -1.32 -4.74
C TRP A 93 -11.86 -1.38 -5.34
N ARG A 94 -12.72 -2.20 -4.74
CA ARG A 94 -14.14 -2.35 -5.13
C ARG A 94 -15.09 -2.21 -3.95
N GLY A 95 -14.67 -1.52 -2.89
CA GLY A 95 -15.51 -1.25 -1.73
C GLY A 95 -16.59 -0.19 -2.01
N THR A 96 -17.62 -0.18 -1.16
CA THR A 96 -18.63 0.90 -1.14
C THR A 96 -18.04 2.22 -0.62
N GLU A 97 -18.70 3.35 -0.88
CA GLU A 97 -18.28 4.68 -0.35
C GLU A 97 -18.02 4.65 1.16
N LYS A 98 -18.88 3.95 1.93
CA LYS A 98 -18.72 3.81 3.38
C LYS A 98 -17.47 3.03 3.77
N GLN A 99 -17.12 2.01 2.99
CA GLN A 99 -15.90 1.21 3.18
C GLN A 99 -14.65 1.99 2.75
N SER A 100 -14.71 2.73 1.64
CA SER A 100 -13.62 3.62 1.21
C SER A 100 -13.33 4.69 2.27
N ALA A 101 -14.36 5.33 2.82
CA ALA A 101 -14.21 6.30 3.91
C ALA A 101 -13.70 5.67 5.22
N ALA A 102 -14.00 4.40 5.48
CA ALA A 102 -13.42 3.67 6.61
C ALA A 102 -11.95 3.33 6.36
N LEU A 103 -11.60 2.91 5.15
CA LEU A 103 -10.22 2.61 4.74
C LEU A 103 -9.33 3.85 4.81
N CYS A 104 -9.77 4.98 4.26
CA CYS A 104 -9.01 6.23 4.32
C CYS A 104 -8.76 6.68 5.76
N ARG A 105 -9.73 6.47 6.66
CA ARG A 105 -9.54 6.80 8.09
C ARG A 105 -8.61 5.82 8.81
N ALA A 106 -8.69 4.53 8.49
CA ALA A 106 -7.86 3.50 9.11
C ALA A 106 -6.38 3.62 8.70
N LEU A 107 -6.14 3.95 7.43
CA LEU A 107 -4.80 4.11 6.86
C LEU A 107 -4.30 5.56 6.88
N ASP A 108 -5.17 6.50 7.31
CA ASP A 108 -4.92 7.95 7.33
C ASP A 108 -4.44 8.45 5.95
N LEU A 109 -5.21 8.07 4.92
CA LEU A 109 -4.96 8.40 3.53
C LEU A 109 -5.62 9.72 3.17
N THR A 110 -4.87 10.56 2.47
CA THR A 110 -5.47 11.63 1.67
C THR A 110 -6.23 11.05 0.47
N ALA A 111 -7.16 11.81 -0.10
CA ALA A 111 -7.89 11.37 -1.28
C ALA A 111 -6.96 11.02 -2.46
N ALA A 112 -5.89 11.81 -2.66
CA ALA A 112 -4.89 11.52 -3.69
C ALA A 112 -4.17 10.18 -3.44
N GLN A 113 -3.71 9.93 -2.21
CA GLN A 113 -3.05 8.67 -1.85
C GLN A 113 -3.98 7.46 -1.99
N PHE A 114 -5.26 7.63 -1.66
CA PHE A 114 -6.27 6.60 -1.88
C PHE A 114 -6.43 6.27 -3.37
N LEU A 115 -6.46 7.27 -4.25
CA LEU A 115 -6.62 7.05 -5.68
C LEU A 115 -5.43 6.34 -6.31
N THR A 116 -4.22 6.77 -5.94
CA THR A 116 -2.97 6.10 -6.33
C THR A 116 -2.92 4.66 -5.81
N ALA A 117 -3.23 4.45 -4.52
CA ALA A 117 -3.20 3.12 -3.89
C ALA A 117 -4.25 2.14 -4.42
N THR A 118 -5.35 2.65 -4.95
CA THR A 118 -6.46 1.84 -5.48
C THR A 118 -6.44 1.67 -7.00
N GLY A 119 -5.45 2.24 -7.68
CA GLY A 119 -5.32 2.17 -9.14
C GLY A 119 -6.42 2.94 -9.89
N ARG A 120 -7.04 3.94 -9.25
CA ARG A 120 -8.13 4.74 -9.83
C ARG A 120 -7.67 6.08 -10.42
N ASP A 121 -6.38 6.37 -10.36
CA ASP A 121 -5.80 7.59 -10.93
C ASP A 121 -6.08 7.72 -12.43
N GLU A 122 -6.02 6.63 -13.20
CA GLU A 122 -6.33 6.64 -14.64
C GLU A 122 -7.83 6.92 -14.90
N GLU A 123 -8.72 6.29 -14.14
CA GLU A 123 -10.18 6.52 -14.24
C GLU A 123 -10.54 7.98 -13.91
N LEU A 124 -9.91 8.56 -12.88
CA LEU A 124 -10.10 9.95 -12.53
C LEU A 124 -9.50 10.90 -13.59
N ALA A 125 -8.31 10.60 -14.09
CA ALA A 125 -7.65 11.40 -15.12
C ALA A 125 -8.49 11.45 -16.40
N GLU A 126 -9.07 10.32 -16.83
CA GLU A 126 -9.99 10.27 -17.97
C GLU A 126 -11.26 11.09 -17.73
N LEU A 127 -11.86 11.01 -16.53
CA LEU A 127 -13.05 11.80 -16.19
C LEU A 127 -12.78 13.29 -16.11
N LEU A 128 -11.64 13.71 -15.55
CA LEU A 128 -11.23 15.11 -15.49
C LEU A 128 -10.88 15.63 -16.89
N SER A 129 -10.16 14.85 -17.70
CA SER A 129 -9.87 15.20 -19.10
C SER A 129 -11.15 15.34 -19.94
N SER A 130 -12.11 14.42 -19.76
CA SER A 130 -13.43 14.50 -20.38
C SER A 130 -14.23 15.70 -19.89
N ALA A 131 -14.14 16.05 -18.61
CA ALA A 131 -14.80 17.23 -18.05
C ALA A 131 -14.24 18.55 -18.58
N VAL A 132 -12.92 18.62 -18.82
CA VAL A 132 -12.23 19.81 -19.37
C VAL A 132 -12.43 19.94 -20.88
N THR A 133 -12.54 18.83 -21.60
CA THR A 133 -12.75 18.81 -23.06
C THR A 133 -14.22 18.92 -23.47
N THR A 134 -15.16 18.57 -22.58
CA THR A 134 -16.61 18.63 -22.84
C THR A 134 -17.37 19.43 -21.75
N ARG A 135 -18.69 19.25 -21.63
CA ARG A 135 -19.51 19.97 -20.63
C ARG A 135 -19.25 19.41 -19.23
N TRP A 136 -18.36 20.08 -18.49
CA TRP A 136 -17.94 19.74 -17.12
C TRP A 136 -19.08 19.40 -16.14
N GLN A 137 -20.27 20.02 -16.26
CA GLN A 137 -21.41 19.81 -15.36
C GLN A 137 -21.89 18.35 -15.29
N ALA A 138 -21.76 17.56 -16.37
CA ALA A 138 -22.17 16.15 -16.38
C ALA A 138 -21.19 15.25 -15.59
N TYR A 139 -19.95 15.70 -15.40
CA TYR A 139 -18.85 14.92 -14.83
C TYR A 139 -18.58 15.22 -13.35
N VAL A 140 -19.23 16.23 -12.78
CA VAL A 140 -19.11 16.56 -11.35
C VAL A 140 -19.56 15.41 -10.44
N ARG A 141 -20.68 14.76 -10.75
CA ARG A 141 -21.20 13.62 -9.98
C ARG A 141 -20.32 12.37 -10.06
N PRO A 142 -19.85 11.96 -11.25
CA PRO A 142 -18.84 10.91 -11.40
C PRO A 142 -17.57 11.18 -10.60
N VAL A 143 -17.01 12.38 -10.67
CA VAL A 143 -15.79 12.75 -9.93
C VAL A 143 -16.02 12.73 -8.42
N ALA A 144 -17.15 13.25 -7.94
CA ALA A 144 -17.50 13.24 -6.51
C ALA A 144 -17.75 11.83 -5.92
N LYS A 145 -17.94 10.80 -6.77
CA LYS A 145 -18.00 9.40 -6.31
C LYS A 145 -16.62 8.74 -6.19
N ILE A 146 -15.60 9.39 -6.71
CA ILE A 146 -14.23 8.88 -6.77
C ILE A 146 -13.38 9.47 -5.64
N VAL A 147 -13.60 10.74 -5.32
CA VAL A 147 -12.88 11.53 -4.30
C VAL A 147 -13.56 11.48 -2.95
#